data_AF-A0A7C5U4K3-F1
#
_entry.id   AF-A0A7C5U4K3-F1
#
_cell.length_a   1.000
_cell.length_b   1.000
_cell.length_c   1.000
_cell.angle_alpha   90.00
_cell.angle_beta   90.00
_cell.angle_gamma   90.00
#
_symmetry.space_group_name_H-M   'P 1'
#
loop_
_entity.id
_entity.type
_entity.pdbx_description
1 polymer ?
#
loop_
_entity_poly.entity_id
_entity_poly.type
_entity_poly.pdbx_seq_one_letter_code
_entity_poly.pdbx_strand_id
1 'polypeptide(L)' 'MTERLYLVMIREKTALLFEAAAHAGAVLAKASPEQVELIRRYGSEVGTVYQLVDDLTDLYMQKNAAGFTS' A
#
# COMPACT_ATOMS: atom_id res chain seq x y z
N MET A 1 -6.48 21.00 -8.67
CA MET A 1 -6.05 19.77 -7.96
C MET A 1 -5.30 18.91 -8.98
N THR A 2 -3.99 18.74 -8.82
CA THR A 2 -3.12 18.13 -9.84
C THR A 2 -3.17 16.60 -9.71
N GLU A 3 -3.08 15.88 -10.83
CA GLU A 3 -3.09 14.41 -10.94
C GLU A 3 -2.21 13.70 -9.89
N ARG A 4 -1.01 14.23 -9.64
CA ARG A 4 -0.08 13.73 -8.63
C ARG A 4 -0.67 13.71 -7.21
N LEU A 5 -1.47 14.70 -6.84
CA LEU A 5 -2.11 14.78 -5.51
C LEU A 5 -3.26 13.78 -5.38
N TYR A 6 -4.01 13.55 -6.48
CA TYR A 6 -5.07 12.55 -6.54
C TYR A 6 -4.50 11.14 -6.38
N LEU A 7 -3.39 10.84 -7.05
CA LEU A 7 -2.69 9.55 -6.92
C LEU A 7 -2.16 9.34 -5.50
N VAL A 8 -1.52 10.33 -4.88
CA VAL A 8 -1.08 10.23 -3.47
C VAL A 8 -2.28 9.93 -2.54
N MET A 9 -3.42 10.58 -2.76
CA MET A 9 -4.61 10.39 -1.92
C MET A 9 -5.24 8.99 -2.07
N ILE A 10 -5.19 8.41 -3.27
CA ILE A 10 -5.64 7.02 -3.51
C ILE A 10 -4.66 6.04 -2.87
N ARG A 11 -3.35 6.31 -2.96
CA ARG A 11 -2.31 5.44 -2.41
C ARG A 11 -2.35 5.37 -0.88
N GLU A 12 -2.57 6.51 -0.24
CA GLU A 12 -2.85 6.59 1.21
C GLU A 12 -4.03 5.70 1.60
N LYS A 13 -5.11 5.67 0.80
CA LYS A 13 -6.26 4.78 1.05
C LYS A 13 -5.90 3.30 0.95
N THR A 14 -4.99 2.92 0.05
CA THR A 14 -4.54 1.53 -0.07
C THR A 14 -3.77 1.09 1.17
N ALA A 15 -2.81 1.88 1.65
CA ALA A 15 -2.05 1.56 2.86
C ALA A 15 -2.97 1.48 4.11
N LEU A 16 -3.93 2.40 4.21
CA LEU A 16 -4.97 2.38 5.25
C LEU A 16 -5.84 1.11 5.21
N LEU A 17 -6.11 0.56 4.02
CA LEU A 17 -6.87 -0.68 3.90
C LEU A 17 -6.11 -1.88 4.47
N PHE A 18 -4.80 -1.99 4.17
CA PHE A 18 -3.95 -3.05 4.73
C PHE A 18 -3.84 -2.92 6.25
N GLU A 19 -3.65 -1.71 6.75
CA GLU A 19 -3.67 -1.41 8.18
C GLU A 19 -4.99 -1.86 8.83
N ALA A 20 -6.12 -1.43 8.28
CA ALA A 20 -7.44 -1.73 8.82
C ALA A 20 -7.74 -3.24 8.78
N ALA A 21 -7.36 -3.94 7.70
CA ALA A 21 -7.53 -5.38 7.58
C ALA A 21 -6.67 -6.15 8.60
N ALA A 22 -5.40 -5.77 8.76
CA ALA A 22 -4.49 -6.38 9.73
C ALA A 22 -4.98 -6.16 11.17
N HIS A 23 -5.39 -4.93 11.50
CA HIS A 23 -5.97 -4.58 12.78
C HIS A 23 -7.26 -5.35 13.08
N ALA A 24 -8.19 -5.41 12.12
CA ALA A 24 -9.43 -6.17 12.27
C ALA A 24 -9.17 -7.67 12.51
N GLY A 25 -8.21 -8.26 11.79
CA GLY A 25 -7.79 -9.65 12.02
C GLY A 25 -7.23 -9.89 13.42
N ALA A 26 -6.39 -8.98 13.91
CA ALA A 26 -5.81 -9.07 15.25
C ALA A 26 -6.87 -8.96 16.37
N VAL A 27 -7.84 -8.05 16.20
CA VAL A 27 -8.96 -7.89 17.14
C VAL A 27 -9.85 -9.14 17.15
N LEU A 28 -10.19 -9.67 15.97
CA LEU A 28 -10.99 -10.91 15.86
C LEU A 28 -10.29 -12.12 16.48
N ALA A 29 -8.96 -12.18 16.39
CA ALA A 29 -8.14 -13.22 17.00
C ALA A 29 -7.95 -13.04 18.53
N LYS A 30 -8.50 -11.97 19.13
CA LYS A 30 -8.33 -11.63 20.55
C LYS A 30 -6.86 -11.49 20.96
N ALA A 31 -6.03 -10.94 20.07
CA ALA A 31 -4.63 -10.65 20.37
C ALA A 31 -4.49 -9.60 21.49
N SER A 32 -3.33 -9.55 22.16
CA SER A 32 -3.09 -8.53 23.20
C SER A 32 -3.09 -7.11 22.60
N PRO A 33 -3.33 -6.07 23.41
CA PRO A 33 -3.25 -4.69 22.93
C PRO A 33 -1.90 -4.36 22.27
N GLU A 34 -0.77 -4.87 22.79
CA GLU A 34 0.53 -4.67 22.15
C GLU A 34 0.63 -5.37 20.79
N GLN A 35 0.09 -6.59 20.68
CA GLN A 35 0.09 -7.34 19.43
C GLN A 35 -0.81 -6.69 18.37
N VAL A 36 -1.97 -6.17 18.77
CA VAL A 36 -2.89 -5.46 17.88
C VAL A 36 -2.21 -4.22 17.28
N GLU A 37 -1.51 -3.42 18.09
CA GLU A 37 -0.78 -2.26 17.61
C GLU A 37 0.42 -2.64 16.72
N LEU A 38 1.14 -3.71 17.07
CA LEU A 38 2.24 -4.21 16.26
C LEU A 38 1.74 -4.67 14.87
N ILE A 39 0.64 -5.41 14.83
CA ILE A 39 0.04 -5.93 13.59
C ILE A 39 -0.54 -4.79 12.75
N ARG A 40 -1.16 -3.78 13.39
CA ARG A 40 -1.63 -2.56 12.72
C ARG A 40 -0.47 -1.87 11.98
N ARG A 41 0.63 -1.60 12.70
CA ARG A 41 1.84 -1.00 12.10
C ARG A 41 2.42 -1.84 10.98
N TYR A 42 2.48 -3.15 11.17
CA TYR A 42 2.91 -4.09 10.14
C TYR A 42 2.05 -3.96 8.87
N GLY A 43 0.72 -3.89 8.99
CA GLY A 43 -0.20 -3.68 7.87
C GLY A 43 0.09 -2.38 7.11
N SER A 44 0.35 -1.27 7.82
CA SER A 44 0.71 0.02 7.21
C SER A 44 2.03 -0.05 6.44
N GLU A 45 3.06 -0.66 7.02
CA GLU A 45 4.38 -0.82 6.37
C GLU A 45 4.27 -1.71 5.12
N VAL A 46 3.53 -2.82 5.21
CA VAL A 46 3.28 -3.71 4.06
C VAL A 46 2.54 -2.97 2.94
N GLY A 47 1.49 -2.21 3.26
CA GLY A 47 0.76 -1.42 2.28
C GLY A 47 1.65 -0.38 1.58
N THR A 48 2.58 0.22 2.32
CA THR A 48 3.56 1.18 1.78
C THR A 48 4.55 0.50 0.83
N VAL A 49 5.11 -0.65 1.22
CA VAL A 49 6.03 -1.43 0.37
C VAL A 49 5.33 -1.92 -0.89
N TYR A 50 4.09 -2.41 -0.77
CA TYR A 50 3.29 -2.84 -1.92
C TYR A 50 3.14 -1.71 -2.94
N GLN A 51 2.85 -0.50 -2.47
CA GLN A 51 2.72 0.66 -3.35
C GLN A 51 4.04 1.05 -4.02
N LEU A 52 5.17 0.96 -3.32
CA LEU A 52 6.49 1.22 -3.91
C LEU A 52 6.81 0.22 -5.04
N VAL A 53 6.47 -1.06 -4.85
CA VAL A 53 6.69 -2.10 -5.86
C VAL A 53 5.77 -1.91 -7.06
N ASP A 54 4.50 -1.56 -6.82
CA ASP A 54 3.51 -1.26 -7.87
C ASP A 54 3.96 -0.08 -8.74
N ASP A 55 4.37 1.02 -8.11
CA ASP A 55 4.91 2.20 -8.79
C ASP A 55 6.16 1.89 -9.62
N LEU A 56 7.07 1.11 -9.06
CA LEU A 56 8.29 0.71 -9.73
C LEU A 56 7.96 -0.17 -10.96
N THR A 57 7.01 -1.09 -10.80
CA THR A 57 6.53 -1.97 -11.87
C THR A 57 5.90 -1.17 -13.00
N ASP A 58 5.05 -0.21 -12.68
CA ASP A 58 4.42 0.70 -13.65
C ASP A 58 5.47 1.49 -14.44
N LEU A 59 6.50 2.03 -13.76
CA LEU A 59 7.59 2.75 -14.42
C LEU A 59 8.39 1.84 -15.36
N TYR A 60 8.67 0.60 -14.95
CA TYR A 60 9.33 -0.38 -15.82
C TYR A 60 8.47 -0.74 -17.02
N MET A 61 7.15 -0.94 -16.84
CA MET A 61 6.25 -1.26 -17.94
C MET A 61 6.12 -0.10 -18.94
N GLN A 62 6.00 1.14 -18.46
CA GLN A 62 5.99 2.33 -19.34
C GLN A 62 7.29 2.49 -20.13
N LYS A 63 8.44 2.28 -19.49
CA LYS A 63 9.75 2.32 -20.18
C LYS A 63 9.87 1.25 -21.27
N ASN A 64 9.35 0.05 -21.03
CA ASN A 64 9.39 -1.02 -22.02
C ASN A 64 8.36 -0.82 -23.15
N ALA A 65 7.20 -0.23 -22.85
CA ALA A 65 6.20 0.11 -23.86
C ALA A 65 6.70 1.19 -24.85
N ALA A 66 7.50 2.15 -24.37
CA ALA A 66 8.12 3.17 -25.22
C ALA A 66 9.18 2.62 -26.20
N GLY A 67 9.67 1.39 -25.98
CA GLY A 67 10.65 0.72 -26.85
C GLY A 67 10.05 0.04 -28.09
N PHE A 68 8.72 -0.06 -28.19
CA PHE A 68 8.04 -0.77 -29.29
C PHE A 68 7.47 0.17 -30.38
N THR A 69 7.78 1.46 -30.31
CA THR A 69 7.37 2.49 -31.30
C THR A 69 8.55 3.00 -32.13
N SER A 70 9.46 2.11 -32.54
CA SER A 70 10.46 2.38 -33.59
C SER A 70 10.23 1.49 -34.79
#